data_AF-A0A6I9YTM1-F1
#
_entry.id   AF-A0A6I9YTM1-F1
#
_cell.length_a   1.000
_cell.length_b   1.000
_cell.length_c   1.000
_cell.angle_alpha   90.00
_cell.angle_beta   90.00
_cell.angle_gamma   90.00
#
_symmetry.space_group_name_H-M   'P 1'
#
loop_
_entity.id
_entity.type
_entity.pdbx_description
1 polymer ?
#
loop_
_entity_poly.entity_id
_entity_poly.type
_entity_poly.pdbx_seq_one_letter_code
_entity_poly.pdbx_strand_id
1 'polypeptide(L)'
;ASFWNSTYFLVLVSAIFLLQEVLETSIFTDTLVFRVAPWIMTPNTLQPVTVYVCSVKDNYLFLKEINSLVSKAGCKISVCSRYMNRGDRWMQDEIEFGYIQAPHKQFPVVLDSPRDGGLEYFAVKEILGPDFGYVTREPLFEIVTGLDSFGNLEVSPPVSVHGKEYPLGRILIGSSFPTSGGRRMTKVVRNFLQAQRVQSPVELYSDWLTVGHVDEFVSFVPVPGKKQFRMLMASPSACYKLFREKQKEGHGEAIMFKGYSGTDTKRVTINKVLSNDIMVQENQYVQRCID
;
A
#
# COMPACT_ATOMS: atom_id res chain seq x y z
N ALA A 1 4.54 40.10 3.69
CA ALA A 1 3.82 39.19 4.60
C ALA A 1 3.46 37.92 3.83
N SER A 2 3.72 36.77 4.46
CA SER A 2 3.28 35.39 4.10
C SER A 2 3.62 34.84 2.71
N PHE A 3 4.83 34.29 2.54
CA PHE A 3 5.11 33.19 1.61
C PHE A 3 6.04 32.12 2.20
N TRP A 4 6.00 31.95 3.53
CA TRP A 4 6.68 30.86 4.24
C TRP A 4 5.63 29.98 4.90
N ASN A 5 5.04 29.09 4.11
CA ASN A 5 4.38 27.91 4.63
C ASN A 5 4.58 26.77 3.61
N SER A 6 5.85 26.41 3.39
CA SER A 6 6.22 25.32 2.51
C SER A 6 6.71 24.16 3.37
N THR A 7 5.85 23.16 3.55
CA THR A 7 6.23 21.83 4.04
C THR A 7 7.03 21.03 3.01
N TYR A 8 7.53 21.67 1.93
CA TYR A 8 8.32 21.05 0.88
C TYR A 8 9.79 21.43 1.04
N PHE A 9 10.58 20.50 1.58
CA PHE A 9 12.04 20.54 1.42
C PHE A 9 12.41 20.15 -0.01
N LEU A 10 12.67 21.14 -0.85
CA LEU A 10 13.42 20.96 -2.09
C LEU A 10 14.90 20.98 -1.69
N VAL A 11 15.49 19.82 -1.41
CA VAL A 11 16.92 19.76 -1.04
C VAL A 11 17.74 19.99 -2.30
N LEU A 12 18.14 21.25 -2.50
CA LEU A 12 19.23 21.67 -3.39
C LEU A 12 20.41 21.93 -2.47
N VAL A 13 21.48 21.14 -2.60
CA VAL A 13 22.75 21.37 -1.87
C VAL A 13 23.70 22.11 -2.81
N SER A 14 24.30 23.21 -2.35
CA SER A 14 25.25 24.05 -3.11
C SER A 14 26.35 24.61 -2.20
N ALA A 15 27.64 24.46 -2.56
CA ALA A 15 28.74 25.35 -2.12
C ALA A 15 30.10 25.01 -2.78
N ILE A 16 30.81 26.03 -3.30
CA ILE A 16 32.28 26.11 -3.45
C ILE A 16 32.69 27.58 -3.21
N PHE A 17 33.71 27.85 -2.37
CA PHE A 17 34.26 29.19 -2.13
C PHE A 17 35.78 29.23 -2.35
N LEU A 18 36.26 30.29 -3.00
CA LEU A 18 37.69 30.65 -3.13
C LEU A 18 37.86 32.03 -2.48
N LEU A 19 38.63 32.10 -1.39
CA LEU A 19 38.84 33.32 -0.59
C LEU A 19 40.29 33.82 -0.73
N GLN A 20 40.47 35.13 -0.82
CA GLN A 20 41.77 35.79 -0.73
C GLN A 20 41.83 36.63 0.56
N GLU A 21 42.91 36.47 1.33
CA GLU A 21 43.15 37.21 2.57
C GLU A 21 43.47 38.68 2.25
N VAL A 22 42.45 39.55 2.29
CA VAL A 22 42.42 40.95 2.78
C VAL A 22 41.10 41.54 2.28
N LEU A 23 40.11 41.64 3.18
CA LEU A 23 38.66 41.75 2.93
C LEU A 23 38.09 40.55 2.14
N GLU A 24 37.21 39.78 2.78
CA GLU A 24 36.46 38.66 2.18
C GLU A 24 35.62 39.14 0.97
N THR A 25 36.28 39.26 -0.18
CA THR A 25 35.65 39.61 -1.44
C THR A 25 35.71 38.36 -2.29
N SER A 26 34.54 37.75 -2.56
CA SER A 26 34.46 36.59 -3.45
C SER A 26 34.96 36.98 -4.84
N ILE A 27 36.06 36.36 -5.28
CA ILE A 27 36.66 36.62 -6.61
C ILE A 27 35.99 35.77 -7.68
N PHE A 28 35.46 34.61 -7.29
CA PHE A 28 34.80 33.66 -8.17
C PHE A 28 33.86 32.75 -7.38
N THR A 29 32.72 32.39 -7.96
CA THR A 29 31.77 31.44 -7.38
C THR A 29 31.29 30.50 -8.47
N ASP A 30 31.34 29.20 -8.17
CA ASP A 30 30.74 28.14 -8.98
C ASP A 30 29.77 27.33 -8.10
N THR A 31 28.75 26.74 -8.70
CA THR A 31 27.67 26.07 -7.98
C THR A 31 27.26 24.78 -8.66
N LEU A 32 27.43 23.68 -7.94
CA LEU A 32 26.81 22.40 -8.25
C LEU A 32 25.49 22.28 -7.52
N VAL A 33 24.50 21.72 -8.21
CA VAL A 33 23.15 21.53 -7.69
C VAL A 33 22.84 20.03 -7.70
N PHE A 34 22.65 19.48 -6.51
CA PHE A 34 22.22 18.09 -6.34
C PHE A 34 20.73 18.00 -6.04
N ARG A 35 20.09 16.92 -6.51
CA ARG A 35 18.74 16.54 -6.13
C ARG A 35 18.80 15.23 -5.37
N VAL A 36 18.26 15.21 -4.15
CA VAL A 36 18.06 13.96 -3.40
C VAL A 36 17.08 13.07 -4.17
N ALA A 37 17.45 11.81 -4.39
CA ALA A 37 16.60 10.85 -5.07
C ALA A 37 15.30 10.62 -4.28
N PRO A 38 14.12 10.61 -4.93
CA PRO A 38 12.87 10.32 -4.26
C PRO A 38 12.78 8.83 -3.88
N TRP A 39 11.97 8.53 -2.87
CA TRP A 39 11.49 7.18 -2.60
C TRP A 39 10.37 6.82 -3.59
N ILE A 40 10.46 5.63 -4.17
CA ILE A 40 9.58 5.16 -5.27
C ILE A 40 9.03 3.78 -4.93
N MET A 41 7.70 3.62 -4.95
CA MET A 41 7.00 2.35 -4.77
C MET A 41 7.01 1.48 -6.03
N THR A 42 6.78 0.18 -5.86
CA THR A 42 6.70 -0.78 -6.96
C THR A 42 5.28 -1.34 -7.13
N PRO A 43 4.64 -1.22 -8.31
CA PRO A 43 3.31 -1.80 -8.53
C PRO A 43 3.36 -3.33 -8.65
N ASN A 44 2.23 -3.98 -8.37
CA ASN A 44 2.02 -5.44 -8.51
C ASN A 44 2.31 -6.02 -9.90
N THR A 45 2.52 -5.18 -10.91
CA THR A 45 2.89 -5.58 -12.27
C THR A 45 4.39 -5.78 -12.48
N LEU A 46 5.24 -5.38 -11.52
CA LEU A 46 6.67 -5.67 -11.55
C LEU A 46 6.94 -7.11 -11.08
N GLN A 47 8.09 -7.66 -11.45
CA GLN A 47 8.45 -9.02 -11.05
C GLN A 47 8.75 -9.06 -9.55
N PRO A 48 8.11 -9.96 -8.78
CA PRO A 48 8.40 -10.13 -7.37
C PRO A 48 9.81 -10.72 -7.16
N VAL A 49 10.44 -10.37 -6.03
CA VAL A 49 11.77 -10.85 -5.66
C VAL A 49 11.71 -11.69 -4.39
N THR A 50 11.16 -11.10 -3.32
CA THR A 50 11.02 -11.73 -2.00
C THR A 50 9.61 -11.49 -1.48
N VAL A 51 8.97 -12.54 -0.98
CA VAL A 51 7.67 -12.46 -0.29
C VAL A 51 7.91 -12.54 1.21
N TYR A 52 7.35 -11.58 1.95
CA TYR A 52 7.46 -11.49 3.40
C TYR A 52 6.15 -11.93 4.05
N VAL A 53 6.21 -12.83 5.03
CA VAL A 53 5.02 -13.33 5.74
C VAL A 53 5.32 -13.52 7.23
N CYS A 54 4.29 -13.49 8.07
CA CYS A 54 4.39 -13.82 9.48
C CYS A 54 4.06 -15.30 9.75
N SER A 55 4.85 -15.94 10.62
CA SER A 55 4.44 -17.17 11.28
C SER A 55 3.69 -16.85 12.57
N VAL A 56 2.46 -17.34 12.71
CA VAL A 56 1.65 -17.22 13.94
C VAL A 56 1.14 -18.59 14.39
N LYS A 57 0.45 -18.66 15.54
CA LYS A 57 0.09 -19.93 16.20
C LYS A 57 -0.72 -20.87 15.32
N ASP A 58 -1.63 -20.31 14.51
CA ASP A 58 -2.73 -21.00 13.85
C ASP A 58 -2.67 -20.99 12.31
N ASN A 59 -1.56 -20.54 11.69
CA ASN A 59 -1.48 -20.34 10.24
C ASN A 59 -0.58 -21.35 9.47
N TYR A 60 -0.37 -22.55 10.00
CA TYR A 60 0.53 -23.54 9.36
C TYR A 60 0.12 -23.89 7.92
N LEU A 61 -1.19 -24.10 7.66
CA LEU A 61 -1.67 -24.40 6.30
C LEU A 61 -1.40 -23.25 5.34
N PHE A 62 -1.65 -22.02 5.77
CA PHE A 62 -1.31 -20.81 5.00
C PHE A 62 0.19 -20.77 4.67
N LEU A 63 1.07 -20.98 5.65
CA LEU A 63 2.52 -20.98 5.42
C LEU A 63 2.95 -22.06 4.42
N LYS A 64 2.33 -23.25 4.49
CA LYS A 64 2.61 -24.33 3.54
C LYS A 64 2.19 -23.97 2.12
N GLU A 65 1.00 -23.40 1.95
CA GLU A 65 0.44 -23.03 0.65
C GLU A 65 1.18 -21.84 0.02
N ILE A 66 1.45 -20.78 0.81
CA ILE A 66 2.19 -19.62 0.31
C ILE A 66 3.62 -20.01 -0.07
N ASN A 67 4.29 -20.88 0.70
CA ASN A 67 5.62 -21.38 0.33
C ASN A 67 5.61 -22.15 -0.99
N SER A 68 4.56 -22.94 -1.24
CA SER A 68 4.38 -23.64 -2.52
C SER A 68 4.18 -22.67 -3.68
N LEU A 69 3.34 -21.63 -3.49
CA LEU A 69 3.11 -20.59 -4.49
C LEU A 69 4.39 -19.81 -4.82
N VAL A 70 5.10 -19.36 -3.79
CA VAL A 70 6.36 -18.59 -3.90
C VAL A 70 7.44 -19.43 -4.61
N SER A 71 7.53 -20.72 -4.29
CA SER A 71 8.43 -21.65 -4.97
C SER A 71 8.11 -21.80 -6.46
N LYS A 72 6.81 -21.91 -6.82
CA LYS A 72 6.37 -21.97 -8.23
C LYS A 72 6.65 -20.66 -8.98
N ALA A 73 6.60 -19.54 -8.29
CA ALA A 73 6.93 -18.22 -8.84
C ALA A 73 8.45 -17.96 -8.92
N GLY A 74 9.29 -18.88 -8.45
CA GLY A 74 10.76 -18.71 -8.45
C GLY A 74 11.25 -17.59 -7.54
N CYS A 75 10.46 -17.20 -6.54
CA CYS A 75 10.75 -16.10 -5.63
C CYS A 75 11.33 -16.58 -4.30
N LYS A 76 11.97 -15.68 -3.55
CA LYS A 76 12.40 -15.96 -2.17
C LYS A 76 11.23 -15.77 -1.21
N ILE A 77 11.24 -16.50 -0.09
CA ILE A 77 10.33 -16.27 1.03
C ILE A 77 11.13 -15.88 2.27
N SER A 78 10.64 -14.86 2.98
CA SER A 78 11.14 -14.46 4.30
C SER A 78 10.01 -14.60 5.31
N VAL A 79 10.22 -15.42 6.34
CA VAL A 79 9.19 -15.70 7.35
C VAL A 79 9.57 -15.03 8.67
N CYS A 80 8.84 -13.99 9.02
CA CYS A 80 8.96 -13.32 10.32
C CYS A 80 8.52 -14.28 11.43
N SER A 81 9.42 -14.49 12.40
CA SER A 81 9.22 -15.42 13.49
C SER A 81 8.18 -14.90 14.49
N ARG A 82 7.56 -15.82 15.25
CA ARG A 82 6.64 -15.50 16.33
C ARG A 82 7.26 -14.62 17.43
N TYR A 83 8.58 -14.73 17.62
CA TYR A 83 9.30 -13.90 18.58
C TYR A 83 9.34 -12.45 18.09
N MET A 84 9.64 -12.24 16.80
CA MET A 84 9.73 -10.91 16.22
C MET A 84 8.37 -10.24 16.09
N ASN A 85 7.36 -10.96 15.60
CA ASN A 85 6.04 -10.38 15.32
C ASN A 85 5.13 -10.20 16.54
N ARG A 86 5.47 -10.79 17.70
CA ARG A 86 4.71 -10.64 18.96
C ARG A 86 3.21 -10.94 18.82
N GLY A 87 2.84 -11.85 17.91
CA GLY A 87 1.46 -12.24 17.61
C GLY A 87 0.80 -11.44 16.48
N ASP A 88 1.44 -10.38 16.00
CA ASP A 88 0.99 -9.61 14.85
C ASP A 88 1.20 -10.39 13.55
N ARG A 89 0.15 -10.49 12.75
CA ARG A 89 0.15 -11.26 11.49
C ARG A 89 0.17 -10.36 10.25
N TRP A 90 0.01 -9.06 10.43
CA TRP A 90 -0.26 -8.11 9.36
C TRP A 90 1.05 -7.53 8.79
N MET A 91 1.84 -8.38 8.13
CA MET A 91 3.11 -7.97 7.50
C MET A 91 2.94 -6.80 6.51
N GLN A 92 1.82 -6.76 5.80
CA GLN A 92 1.49 -5.73 4.81
C GLN A 92 1.18 -4.37 5.45
N ASP A 93 0.76 -4.34 6.72
CA ASP A 93 0.33 -3.11 7.37
C ASP A 93 1.49 -2.27 7.90
N GLU A 94 2.61 -2.91 8.23
CA GLU A 94 3.72 -2.26 8.91
C GLU A 94 4.72 -1.62 7.94
N ILE A 95 4.95 -2.24 6.78
CA ILE A 95 6.04 -1.86 5.90
C ILE A 95 5.62 -1.81 4.43
N GLU A 96 6.20 -0.88 3.69
CA GLU A 96 6.05 -0.76 2.25
C GLU A 96 7.41 -0.74 1.58
N PHE A 97 7.60 -1.59 0.57
CA PHE A 97 8.87 -1.71 -0.12
C PHE A 97 8.94 -0.73 -1.29
N GLY A 98 9.87 0.22 -1.20
CA GLY A 98 10.25 1.07 -2.32
C GLY A 98 11.73 0.95 -2.66
N TYR A 99 12.20 1.85 -3.51
CA TYR A 99 13.61 1.99 -3.83
C TYR A 99 13.98 3.46 -4.01
N ILE A 100 15.28 3.73 -3.96
CA ILE A 100 15.86 4.98 -4.45
C ILE A 100 16.87 4.66 -5.55
N GLN A 101 17.04 5.61 -6.48
CA GLN A 101 17.90 5.40 -7.64
C GLN A 101 18.71 6.66 -7.97
N ALA A 102 20.00 6.46 -8.20
CA ALA A 102 20.92 7.41 -8.79
C ALA A 102 21.66 6.74 -9.97
N PRO A 103 22.30 7.50 -10.87
CA PRO A 103 23.01 6.91 -12.01
C PRO A 103 24.08 5.86 -11.64
N HIS A 104 24.68 5.99 -10.45
CA HIS A 104 25.77 5.12 -9.98
C HIS A 104 25.33 4.01 -9.04
N LYS A 105 24.08 4.03 -8.53
CA LYS A 105 23.60 3.05 -7.54
C LYS A 105 22.07 3.05 -7.43
N GLN A 106 21.50 1.87 -7.20
CA GLN A 106 20.11 1.66 -6.85
C GLN A 106 20.02 0.61 -5.74
N PHE A 107 19.14 0.82 -4.77
CA PHE A 107 18.88 -0.16 -3.72
C PHE A 107 17.48 0.04 -3.12
N PRO A 108 16.86 -1.04 -2.57
CA PRO A 108 15.57 -0.96 -1.93
C PRO A 108 15.61 -0.15 -0.63
N VAL A 109 14.50 0.48 -0.30
CA VAL A 109 14.31 1.26 0.94
C VAL A 109 12.92 0.97 1.47
N VAL A 110 12.85 0.44 2.70
CA VAL A 110 11.57 0.24 3.40
C VAL A 110 11.07 1.58 3.91
N LEU A 111 9.82 1.90 3.58
CA LEU A 111 9.02 2.86 4.34
C LEU A 111 8.33 2.09 5.47
N ASP A 112 8.53 2.54 6.69
CA ASP A 112 7.97 1.98 7.92
C ASP A 112 6.77 2.82 8.35
N SER A 113 5.67 2.15 8.69
CA SER A 113 4.38 2.76 9.02
C SER A 113 4.39 3.24 10.47
N PRO A 114 3.78 4.40 10.79
CA PRO A 114 3.60 4.83 12.18
C PRO A 114 2.53 4.00 12.92
N ARG A 115 2.02 2.91 12.33
CA ARG A 115 1.09 1.95 12.95
C ARG A 115 1.64 1.40 14.28
N ASP A 116 2.95 1.13 14.34
CA ASP A 116 3.68 0.65 15.51
C ASP A 116 3.00 -0.51 16.25
N GLY A 117 2.70 -1.58 15.52
CA GLY A 117 2.08 -2.78 16.08
C GLY A 117 3.08 -3.78 16.66
N GLY A 118 2.73 -5.07 16.63
CA GLY A 118 3.68 -6.12 17.03
C GLY A 118 4.86 -6.29 16.06
N LEU A 119 4.84 -5.59 14.92
CA LEU A 119 5.89 -5.57 13.92
C LEU A 119 6.76 -4.29 13.96
N GLU A 120 6.61 -3.39 14.94
CA GLU A 120 7.28 -2.06 15.00
C GLU A 120 8.81 -2.09 14.81
N TYR A 121 9.46 -3.21 15.12
CA TYR A 121 10.91 -3.36 15.01
C TYR A 121 11.35 -4.20 13.81
N PHE A 122 10.42 -4.74 13.03
CA PHE A 122 10.72 -5.67 11.94
C PHE A 122 11.58 -5.00 10.87
N ALA A 123 11.18 -3.81 10.42
CA ALA A 123 11.94 -3.04 9.42
C ALA A 123 13.38 -2.77 9.88
N VAL A 124 13.56 -2.32 11.11
CA VAL A 124 14.87 -1.93 11.66
C VAL A 124 15.74 -3.15 12.01
N LYS A 125 15.16 -4.25 12.52
CA LYS A 125 15.93 -5.41 13.01
C LYS A 125 16.18 -6.48 11.96
N GLU A 126 15.25 -6.67 11.02
CA GLU A 126 15.28 -7.79 10.07
C GLU A 126 15.54 -7.35 8.62
N ILE A 127 15.33 -6.07 8.28
CA ILE A 127 15.43 -5.58 6.90
C ILE A 127 16.58 -4.58 6.71
N LEU A 128 16.69 -3.57 7.56
CA LEU A 128 17.74 -2.55 7.48
C LEU A 128 19.14 -3.20 7.49
N GLY A 129 19.94 -2.91 6.47
CA GLY A 129 21.25 -3.52 6.31
C GLY A 129 22.04 -3.00 5.11
N PRO A 130 23.16 -3.65 4.76
CA PRO A 130 23.94 -3.32 3.57
C PRO A 130 23.05 -3.33 2.31
N ASP A 131 23.04 -2.21 1.58
CA ASP A 131 22.21 -2.02 0.38
C ASP A 131 20.69 -2.23 0.62
N PHE A 132 20.21 -1.96 1.84
CA PHE A 132 18.79 -1.90 2.15
C PHE A 132 18.52 -0.72 3.09
N GLY A 133 17.88 0.33 2.58
CA GLY A 133 17.59 1.53 3.35
C GLY A 133 16.31 1.44 4.19
N TYR A 134 16.14 2.43 5.05
CA TYR A 134 15.00 2.58 5.96
C TYR A 134 14.55 4.04 6.01
N VAL A 135 13.24 4.27 6.09
CA VAL A 135 12.65 5.58 6.34
C VAL A 135 11.32 5.41 7.09
N THR A 136 11.05 6.25 8.09
CA THR A 136 9.73 6.34 8.77
C THR A 136 9.22 7.79 8.80
N ARG A 137 7.93 8.01 9.04
CA ARG A 137 7.31 9.32 9.23
C ARG A 137 6.34 9.30 10.42
N GLU A 138 6.87 9.66 11.59
CA GLU A 138 6.08 9.73 12.82
C GLU A 138 5.28 11.03 12.96
N PRO A 139 3.97 10.96 13.23
CA PRO A 139 3.16 12.13 13.54
C PRO A 139 3.44 12.62 14.97
N LEU A 140 3.68 13.93 15.13
CA LEU A 140 3.95 14.53 16.45
C LEU A 140 2.66 14.84 17.25
N PHE A 141 1.60 15.25 16.57
CA PHE A 141 0.38 15.78 17.20
C PHE A 141 -0.91 15.24 16.56
N GLU A 142 -0.81 14.22 15.72
CA GLU A 142 -1.93 13.60 15.01
C GLU A 142 -2.06 12.16 15.48
N ILE A 143 -3.30 11.69 15.62
CA ILE A 143 -3.58 10.32 16.04
C ILE A 143 -3.39 9.39 14.84
N VAL A 144 -2.59 8.35 15.01
CA VAL A 144 -2.46 7.25 14.04
C VAL A 144 -3.76 6.46 14.01
N THR A 145 -4.26 6.15 12.82
CA THR A 145 -5.48 5.37 12.62
C THR A 145 -5.22 4.14 11.75
N GLY A 146 -6.24 3.30 11.54
CA GLY A 146 -6.15 2.19 10.58
C GLY A 146 -5.72 2.62 9.17
N LEU A 147 -6.01 3.87 8.76
CA LEU A 147 -5.61 4.40 7.44
C LEU A 147 -4.11 4.71 7.31
N ASP A 148 -3.34 4.66 8.40
CA ASP A 148 -1.89 4.81 8.38
C ASP A 148 -1.16 3.48 8.13
N SER A 149 -1.86 2.35 8.25
CA SER A 149 -1.35 1.02 7.88
C SER A 149 -1.16 0.92 6.37
N PHE A 150 -0.14 0.22 5.91
CA PHE A 150 0.25 0.22 4.49
C PHE A 150 -0.51 -0.74 3.58
N GLY A 151 -1.45 -1.55 4.09
CA GLY A 151 -2.58 -2.02 3.25
C GLY A 151 -3.38 -0.86 2.61
N ASN A 152 -3.32 0.33 3.22
CA ASN A 152 -3.89 1.56 2.69
C ASN A 152 -2.95 2.39 1.78
N LEU A 153 -1.79 1.85 1.39
CA LEU A 153 -0.80 2.52 0.56
C LEU A 153 -0.43 1.63 -0.64
N GLU A 154 -1.01 1.91 -1.79
CA GLU A 154 -0.82 1.12 -3.01
C GLU A 154 -0.24 1.98 -4.13
N VAL A 155 0.15 1.36 -5.25
CA VAL A 155 0.58 2.09 -6.44
C VAL A 155 0.06 1.45 -7.72
N SER A 156 -0.49 2.29 -8.60
CA SER A 156 -0.91 1.85 -9.93
C SER A 156 0.28 1.51 -10.83
N PRO A 157 0.10 0.67 -11.85
CA PRO A 157 1.06 0.53 -12.94
C PRO A 157 1.23 1.84 -13.73
N PRO A 158 2.22 1.94 -14.65
CA PRO A 158 2.38 3.11 -15.50
C PRO A 158 1.12 3.43 -16.32
N VAL A 159 0.74 4.70 -16.35
CA VAL A 159 -0.49 5.19 -17.02
C VAL A 159 -0.30 6.55 -17.68
N SER A 160 -1.14 6.84 -18.67
CA SER A 160 -1.26 8.14 -19.31
C SER A 160 -2.65 8.71 -19.02
N VAL A 161 -2.74 9.92 -18.48
CA VAL A 161 -4.01 10.58 -18.13
C VAL A 161 -4.07 11.94 -18.81
N HIS A 162 -5.03 12.12 -19.72
CA HIS A 162 -5.22 13.36 -20.48
C HIS A 162 -3.92 13.90 -21.13
N GLY A 163 -3.10 13.01 -21.71
CA GLY A 163 -1.83 13.37 -22.34
C GLY A 163 -0.64 13.56 -21.39
N LYS A 164 -0.85 13.43 -20.07
CA LYS A 164 0.24 13.42 -19.08
C LYS A 164 0.65 11.99 -18.75
N GLU A 165 1.93 11.71 -18.93
CA GLU A 165 2.54 10.42 -18.59
C GLU A 165 2.88 10.30 -17.11
N TYR A 166 2.58 9.14 -16.54
CA TYR A 166 2.99 8.70 -15.20
C TYR A 166 3.77 7.39 -15.36
N PRO A 167 5.05 7.46 -15.76
CA PRO A 167 5.84 6.29 -16.14
C PRO A 167 6.18 5.36 -14.96
N LEU A 168 6.05 5.86 -13.72
CA LEU A 168 6.21 5.10 -12.48
C LEU A 168 4.88 4.80 -11.81
N GLY A 169 3.77 5.03 -12.52
CA GLY A 169 2.43 4.96 -11.96
C GLY A 169 2.11 6.10 -11.01
N ARG A 170 1.03 5.92 -10.25
CA ARG A 170 0.53 6.87 -9.25
C ARG A 170 0.21 6.13 -7.96
N ILE A 171 0.69 6.66 -6.84
CA ILE A 171 0.36 6.19 -5.50
C ILE A 171 -1.15 6.36 -5.27
N LEU A 172 -1.76 5.37 -4.63
CA LEU A 172 -3.17 5.32 -4.24
C LEU A 172 -3.20 5.22 -2.71
N ILE A 173 -3.88 6.15 -2.05
CA ILE A 173 -4.09 6.12 -0.60
C ILE A 173 -5.57 6.26 -0.29
N GLY A 174 -6.07 5.52 0.68
CA GLY A 174 -7.45 5.62 1.11
C GLY A 174 -7.70 6.79 2.05
N SER A 175 -8.89 7.36 1.96
CA SER A 175 -9.33 8.54 2.69
C SER A 175 -10.85 8.56 2.87
N SER A 176 -11.34 9.65 3.46
CA SER A 176 -12.74 10.00 3.64
C SER A 176 -13.15 11.16 2.72
N PHE A 177 -14.45 11.41 2.58
CA PHE A 177 -14.91 12.58 1.82
C PHE A 177 -14.51 13.89 2.52
N PRO A 178 -14.23 14.99 1.78
CA PRO A 178 -13.74 16.23 2.38
C PRO A 178 -14.64 16.83 3.48
N THR A 179 -15.95 16.57 3.43
CA THR A 179 -16.93 17.08 4.39
C THR A 179 -17.28 16.10 5.50
N SER A 180 -16.86 14.84 5.38
CA SER A 180 -16.98 13.88 6.49
C SER A 180 -15.84 14.15 7.46
N GLY A 181 -16.11 14.27 8.76
CA GLY A 181 -15.08 14.20 9.81
C GLY A 181 -14.49 12.78 9.95
N GLY A 182 -14.30 12.10 8.83
CA GLY A 182 -13.87 10.72 8.71
C GLY A 182 -12.36 10.59 8.91
N ARG A 183 -11.90 9.34 8.93
CA ARG A 183 -10.48 9.06 9.15
C ARG A 183 -9.69 9.47 7.89
N ARG A 184 -8.40 9.75 8.06
CA ARG A 184 -7.44 9.97 6.97
C ARG A 184 -6.05 9.55 7.42
N MET A 185 -5.24 9.04 6.49
CA MET A 185 -3.80 8.87 6.71
C MET A 185 -3.19 10.19 7.21
N THR A 186 -2.31 10.10 8.20
CA THR A 186 -1.69 11.25 8.85
C THR A 186 -1.03 12.18 7.84
N LYS A 187 -1.08 13.48 8.14
CA LYS A 187 -0.54 14.53 7.27
C LYS A 187 0.95 14.36 7.01
N VAL A 188 1.71 13.86 7.98
CA VAL A 188 3.16 13.67 7.83
C VAL A 188 3.50 12.63 6.76
N VAL A 189 2.76 11.51 6.71
CA VAL A 189 2.92 10.47 5.69
C VAL A 189 2.44 10.99 4.34
N ARG A 190 1.26 11.61 4.27
CA ARG A 190 0.75 12.21 3.01
C ARG A 190 1.70 13.24 2.41
N ASN A 191 2.23 14.14 3.24
CA ASN A 191 3.19 15.15 2.81
C ASN A 191 4.49 14.51 2.31
N PHE A 192 4.96 13.45 2.96
CA PHE A 192 6.14 12.71 2.50
C PHE A 192 5.90 12.11 1.11
N LEU A 193 4.80 11.39 0.90
CA LEU A 193 4.47 10.77 -0.39
C LEU A 193 4.30 11.84 -1.49
N GLN A 194 3.63 12.95 -1.19
CA GLN A 194 3.47 14.07 -2.13
C GLN A 194 4.81 14.73 -2.48
N ALA A 195 5.73 14.85 -1.52
CA ALA A 195 7.04 15.45 -1.73
C ALA A 195 7.95 14.61 -2.64
N GLN A 196 7.68 13.32 -2.84
CA GLN A 196 8.43 12.46 -3.77
C GLN A 196 8.17 12.83 -5.23
N ARG A 197 7.00 13.42 -5.54
CA ARG A 197 6.55 13.98 -6.84
C ARG A 197 6.39 12.99 -8.00
N VAL A 198 7.24 11.97 -8.08
CA VAL A 198 7.36 11.11 -9.27
C VAL A 198 6.24 10.07 -9.40
N GLN A 199 5.49 9.81 -8.32
CA GLN A 199 4.31 8.96 -8.31
C GLN A 199 3.06 9.69 -7.77
N SER A 200 2.98 11.01 -8.00
CA SER A 200 1.84 11.91 -7.73
C SER A 200 0.57 11.23 -7.14
N PRO A 201 0.42 11.20 -5.80
CA PRO A 201 -0.64 10.45 -5.13
C PRO A 201 -2.07 10.78 -5.58
N VAL A 202 -2.98 9.83 -5.40
CA VAL A 202 -4.44 9.93 -5.59
C VAL A 202 -5.10 9.44 -4.30
N GLU A 203 -6.05 10.20 -3.77
CA GLU A 203 -6.86 9.76 -2.65
C GLU A 203 -8.11 9.04 -3.15
N LEU A 204 -8.37 7.84 -2.62
CA LEU A 204 -9.54 7.02 -2.87
C LEU A 204 -10.47 7.04 -1.64
N TYR A 205 -11.75 6.74 -1.84
CA TYR A 205 -12.68 6.62 -0.71
C TYR A 205 -12.64 5.21 -0.13
N SER A 206 -12.03 5.06 1.04
CA SER A 206 -11.90 3.77 1.75
C SER A 206 -12.48 3.81 3.16
N ASP A 207 -12.81 4.99 3.69
CA ASP A 207 -13.28 5.15 5.07
C ASP A 207 -14.65 4.49 5.36
N TRP A 208 -15.33 3.99 4.32
CA TRP A 208 -16.53 3.15 4.46
C TRP A 208 -16.23 1.72 4.95
N LEU A 209 -14.98 1.27 4.82
CA LEU A 209 -14.52 -0.02 5.35
C LEU A 209 -14.16 0.11 6.83
N THR A 210 -14.44 -0.94 7.61
CA THR A 210 -14.11 -0.97 9.04
C THR A 210 -12.60 -0.81 9.26
N VAL A 211 -11.77 -1.55 8.51
CA VAL A 211 -10.32 -1.42 8.54
C VAL A 211 -9.91 -0.15 7.80
N GLY A 212 -10.36 0.00 6.55
CA GLY A 212 -10.26 1.27 5.83
C GLY A 212 -9.26 1.26 4.68
N HIS A 213 -8.83 0.10 4.20
CA HIS A 213 -7.68 0.01 3.29
C HIS A 213 -8.11 -0.04 1.82
N VAL A 214 -7.22 0.38 0.92
CA VAL A 214 -7.49 0.35 -0.53
C VAL A 214 -7.31 -1.03 -1.13
N ASP A 215 -6.44 -1.87 -0.57
CA ASP A 215 -6.20 -3.24 -0.99
C ASP A 215 -7.43 -4.15 -0.79
N GLU A 216 -8.33 -3.79 0.14
CA GLU A 216 -9.60 -4.49 0.40
C GLU A 216 -10.55 -4.47 -0.81
N PHE A 217 -10.42 -3.48 -1.71
CA PHE A 217 -11.31 -3.33 -2.86
C PHE A 217 -10.65 -3.08 -4.21
N VAL A 218 -9.34 -2.82 -4.26
CA VAL A 218 -8.56 -2.61 -5.50
C VAL A 218 -7.32 -3.49 -5.53
N SER A 219 -7.03 -4.08 -6.69
CA SER A 219 -5.71 -4.66 -6.98
C SER A 219 -5.36 -4.52 -8.46
N PHE A 220 -4.10 -4.81 -8.82
CA PHE A 220 -3.64 -4.78 -10.20
C PHE A 220 -2.93 -6.08 -10.55
N VAL A 221 -3.23 -6.64 -11.72
CA VAL A 221 -2.56 -7.83 -12.23
C VAL A 221 -2.01 -7.59 -13.64
N PRO A 222 -0.79 -8.08 -13.95
CA PRO A 222 -0.24 -7.99 -15.31
C PRO A 222 -1.02 -8.90 -16.26
N VAL A 223 -1.11 -8.51 -17.54
CA VAL A 223 -1.62 -9.38 -18.60
C VAL A 223 -0.43 -10.16 -19.19
N PRO A 224 -0.40 -11.50 -19.09
CA PRO A 224 0.73 -12.29 -19.57
C PRO A 224 1.08 -12.00 -21.04
N GLY A 225 2.37 -11.79 -21.30
CA GLY A 225 2.90 -11.53 -22.64
C GLY A 225 2.59 -10.14 -23.22
N LYS A 226 1.96 -9.24 -22.45
CA LYS A 226 1.64 -7.87 -22.89
C LYS A 226 2.14 -6.85 -21.87
N LYS A 227 2.55 -5.66 -22.35
CA LYS A 227 2.78 -4.48 -21.49
C LYS A 227 1.45 -3.82 -21.10
N GLN A 228 0.54 -4.62 -20.54
CA GLN A 228 -0.80 -4.21 -20.14
C GLN A 228 -1.13 -4.82 -18.79
N PHE A 229 -2.11 -4.23 -18.10
CA PHE A 229 -2.58 -4.71 -16.81
C PHE A 229 -4.11 -4.72 -16.77
N ARG A 230 -4.66 -5.28 -15.68
CA ARG A 230 -6.07 -5.16 -15.31
C ARG A 230 -6.14 -4.63 -13.88
N MET A 231 -7.03 -3.67 -13.68
CA MET A 231 -7.50 -3.30 -12.35
C MET A 231 -8.59 -4.30 -11.96
N LEU A 232 -8.45 -4.89 -10.78
CA LEU A 232 -9.45 -5.75 -10.17
C LEU A 232 -10.16 -4.91 -9.11
N MET A 233 -11.49 -4.91 -9.16
CA MET A 233 -12.34 -4.25 -8.17
C MET A 233 -13.19 -5.31 -7.48
N ALA A 234 -13.34 -5.21 -6.15
CA ALA A 234 -14.39 -5.95 -5.47
C ALA A 234 -15.76 -5.58 -6.08
N SER A 235 -16.68 -6.53 -6.20
CA SER A 235 -17.98 -6.27 -6.82
C SER A 235 -19.08 -7.12 -6.19
N PRO A 236 -19.79 -6.57 -5.17
CA PRO A 236 -20.99 -7.21 -4.65
C PRO A 236 -22.03 -7.47 -5.75
N SER A 237 -22.22 -6.54 -6.69
CA SER A 237 -23.19 -6.71 -7.79
C SER A 237 -22.89 -7.92 -8.66
N ALA A 238 -21.62 -8.18 -8.98
CA ALA A 238 -21.20 -9.39 -9.71
C ALA A 238 -21.48 -10.67 -8.90
N CYS A 239 -21.22 -10.66 -7.59
CA CYS A 239 -21.52 -11.78 -6.70
C CYS A 239 -23.03 -12.08 -6.65
N TYR A 240 -23.88 -11.08 -6.46
CA TYR A 240 -25.34 -11.25 -6.47
C TYR A 240 -25.86 -11.73 -7.82
N LYS A 241 -25.27 -11.28 -8.93
CA LYS A 241 -25.60 -11.79 -10.27
C LYS A 241 -25.29 -13.28 -10.36
N LEU A 242 -24.08 -13.70 -9.99
CA LEU A 242 -23.67 -15.11 -9.97
C LEU A 242 -24.60 -15.96 -9.09
N PHE A 243 -24.95 -15.48 -7.89
CA PHE A 243 -25.83 -16.21 -6.99
C PHE A 243 -27.24 -16.37 -7.53
N ARG A 244 -27.80 -15.33 -8.17
CA ARG A 244 -29.12 -15.42 -8.83
C ARG A 244 -29.10 -16.39 -10.01
N GLU A 245 -28.01 -16.42 -10.78
CA GLU A 245 -27.83 -17.41 -11.86
C GLU A 245 -27.81 -18.84 -11.29
N LYS A 246 -26.99 -19.09 -10.26
CA LYS A 246 -26.91 -20.41 -9.61
C LYS A 246 -28.23 -20.82 -8.95
N GLN A 247 -28.97 -19.89 -8.36
CA GLN A 247 -30.31 -20.16 -7.84
C GLN A 247 -31.28 -20.60 -8.95
N LYS A 248 -31.29 -19.92 -10.10
CA LYS A 248 -32.12 -20.28 -11.27
C LYS A 248 -31.77 -21.65 -11.86
N GLU A 249 -30.49 -22.04 -11.79
CA GLU A 249 -30.01 -23.37 -12.19
C GLU A 249 -30.37 -24.48 -11.17
N GLY A 250 -31.03 -24.16 -10.06
CA GLY A 250 -31.44 -25.13 -9.03
C GLY A 250 -30.41 -25.32 -7.90
N HIS A 251 -29.36 -24.51 -7.84
CA HIS A 251 -28.30 -24.61 -6.82
C HIS A 251 -28.52 -23.70 -5.60
N GLY A 252 -29.74 -23.24 -5.35
CA GLY A 252 -30.06 -22.31 -4.24
C GLY A 252 -29.67 -22.82 -2.83
N GLU A 253 -29.63 -24.14 -2.62
CA GLU A 253 -29.22 -24.76 -1.35
C GLU A 253 -27.71 -25.00 -1.23
N ALA A 254 -26.90 -24.55 -2.20
CA ALA A 254 -25.45 -24.65 -2.11
C ALA A 254 -24.92 -23.87 -0.89
N ILE A 255 -24.12 -24.55 -0.06
CA ILE A 255 -23.56 -24.02 1.19
C ILE A 255 -22.23 -23.31 0.90
N MET A 256 -22.06 -22.08 1.42
CA MET A 256 -20.87 -21.27 1.16
C MET A 256 -19.62 -21.79 1.90
N PHE A 257 -19.67 -21.92 3.22
CA PHE A 257 -18.50 -22.16 4.07
C PHE A 257 -18.20 -23.65 4.31
N LYS A 258 -18.31 -24.47 3.26
CA LYS A 258 -18.08 -25.92 3.37
C LYS A 258 -16.63 -26.20 3.78
N GLY A 259 -16.44 -27.00 4.83
CA GLY A 259 -15.12 -27.33 5.37
C GLY A 259 -14.66 -26.42 6.51
N TYR A 260 -15.42 -25.38 6.84
CA TYR A 260 -15.17 -24.52 8.00
C TYR A 260 -16.09 -24.92 9.16
N SER A 261 -15.53 -25.03 10.37
CA SER A 261 -16.24 -25.53 11.57
C SER A 261 -16.65 -24.43 12.56
N GLY A 262 -16.43 -23.15 12.23
CA GLY A 262 -16.82 -22.02 13.08
C GLY A 262 -18.33 -21.88 13.25
N THR A 263 -18.76 -21.40 14.42
CA THR A 263 -20.16 -21.34 14.84
C THR A 263 -21.03 -20.48 13.93
N ASP A 264 -20.46 -19.40 13.36
CA ASP A 264 -21.20 -18.34 12.66
C ASP A 264 -21.43 -18.66 11.17
N THR A 265 -21.00 -19.84 10.73
CA THR A 265 -21.02 -20.25 9.32
C THR A 265 -21.98 -21.39 9.02
N LYS A 266 -22.68 -21.89 10.05
CA LYS A 266 -23.58 -23.03 9.91
C LYS A 266 -24.77 -22.67 9.02
N ARG A 267 -24.85 -23.35 7.87
CA ARG A 267 -25.99 -23.35 6.93
C ARG A 267 -26.26 -22.01 6.24
N VAL A 268 -25.23 -21.25 5.88
CA VAL A 268 -25.38 -20.12 4.94
C VAL A 268 -25.46 -20.68 3.52
N THR A 269 -26.63 -20.57 2.90
CA THR A 269 -26.90 -21.01 1.52
C THR A 269 -27.11 -19.81 0.60
N ILE A 270 -27.01 -20.03 -0.71
CA ILE A 270 -27.31 -19.00 -1.72
C ILE A 270 -28.71 -18.41 -1.50
N ASN A 271 -29.73 -19.24 -1.27
CA ASN A 271 -31.10 -18.80 -1.00
C ASN A 271 -31.17 -17.84 0.20
N LYS A 272 -30.49 -18.15 1.31
CA LYS A 272 -30.50 -17.30 2.51
C LYS A 272 -29.79 -15.96 2.30
N VAL A 273 -28.71 -15.94 1.53
CA VAL A 273 -28.03 -14.68 1.19
C VAL A 273 -28.93 -13.82 0.32
N LEU A 274 -29.54 -14.40 -0.72
CA LEU A 274 -30.40 -13.68 -1.66
C LEU A 274 -31.70 -13.19 -1.03
N SER A 275 -32.20 -13.85 0.01
CA SER A 275 -33.43 -13.49 0.72
C SER A 275 -33.20 -12.54 1.91
N ASN A 276 -31.96 -12.14 2.20
CA ASN A 276 -31.65 -11.25 3.31
C ASN A 276 -31.64 -9.80 2.83
N ASP A 277 -32.75 -9.10 3.03
CA ASP A 277 -32.93 -7.71 2.56
C ASP A 277 -31.91 -6.74 3.18
N ILE A 278 -31.50 -6.95 4.44
CA ILE A 278 -30.49 -6.12 5.10
C ILE A 278 -29.15 -6.27 4.38
N MET A 279 -28.70 -7.51 4.14
CA MET A 279 -27.45 -7.75 3.41
C MET A 279 -27.51 -7.20 1.98
N VAL A 280 -28.66 -7.26 1.31
CA VAL A 280 -28.84 -6.67 -0.01
C VAL A 280 -28.65 -5.15 0.04
N GLN A 281 -29.28 -4.47 1.00
CA GLN A 281 -29.18 -3.02 1.17
C GLN A 281 -27.77 -2.57 1.53
N GLU A 282 -27.10 -3.28 2.45
CA GLU A 282 -25.71 -3.03 2.82
C GLU A 282 -24.77 -3.20 1.62
N ASN A 283 -24.93 -4.27 0.84
CA ASN A 283 -24.08 -4.52 -0.34
C ASN A 283 -24.37 -3.53 -1.49
N GLN A 284 -25.60 -3.02 -1.60
CA GLN A 284 -25.90 -1.92 -2.52
C GLN A 284 -25.20 -0.63 -2.10
N TYR A 285 -25.13 -0.34 -0.79
CA TYR A 285 -24.33 0.77 -0.28
C TYR A 285 -22.84 0.57 -0.58
N VAL A 286 -22.29 -0.61 -0.29
CA VAL A 286 -20.89 -0.96 -0.59
C VAL A 286 -20.59 -0.80 -2.09
N GLN A 287 -21.47 -1.29 -2.97
CA GLN A 287 -21.29 -1.13 -4.41
C GLN A 287 -21.22 0.36 -4.81
N ARG A 288 -22.05 1.22 -4.21
CA ARG A 288 -21.98 2.68 -4.44
C ARG A 288 -20.71 3.35 -3.91
N CYS A 289 -20.06 2.76 -2.91
CA CYS A 289 -18.75 3.27 -2.44
C CYS A 289 -17.62 2.88 -3.39
N ILE A 290 -17.77 1.75 -4.09
CA ILE A 290 -16.80 1.21 -5.04
C ILE A 290 -16.92 1.88 -6.43
N ASP A 291 -18.14 2.18 -6.85
CA ASP A 291 -18.48 2.86 -8.12
C ASP A 291 -18.06 4.33 -8.14
#